data_AF-A0AAD7LU28-F1
#
_entry.id   AF-A0AAD7LU28-F1
#
_cell.length_a   1.000
_cell.length_b   1.000
_cell.length_c   1.000
_cell.angle_alpha   90.00
_cell.angle_beta   90.00
_cell.angle_gamma   90.00
#
_symmetry.space_group_name_H-M   'P 1'
#
loop_
_entity.id
_entity.type
_entity.pdbx_description
1 polymer ?
#
loop_
_entity_poly.entity_id
_entity_poly.type
_entity_poly.pdbx_seq_one_letter_code
_entity_poly.pdbx_strand_id
1 'polypeptide(L)'
;MENYMRLLFLCFSLGIVILLGLAKAENKTEPRRNDNLSPFEAWRSAYFCLQNISHTCSTKDRINSTGLLDVPKSEIKDYCWGGCSQHTQAVLDCIRDVKRDFWFTNNATVSVINETINTACATMSDLSTLNYKSSATSIYKKLYTPFVSALPTLVLIFMLKP
;
A
#
# COMPACT_ATOMS: atom_id res chain seq x y z
N MET A 1 -23.09 -5.48 39.96
CA MET A 1 -21.90 -5.84 39.15
C MET A 1 -22.23 -5.92 37.66
N GLU A 2 -23.23 -6.71 37.25
CA GLU A 2 -23.58 -6.89 35.83
C GLU A 2 -24.06 -5.61 35.11
N ASN A 3 -24.93 -4.81 35.73
CA ASN A 3 -25.41 -3.56 35.14
C ASN A 3 -24.31 -2.50 34.98
N TYR A 4 -23.32 -2.48 35.88
CA TYR A 4 -22.16 -1.60 35.79
C TYR A 4 -21.27 -1.97 34.60
N MET A 5 -21.04 -3.27 34.40
CA MET A 5 -20.27 -3.76 33.25
C MET A 5 -20.98 -3.47 31.92
N ARG A 6 -22.31 -3.65 31.83
CA ARG A 6 -23.09 -3.31 30.63
C ARG A 6 -23.05 -1.82 30.29
N LEU A 7 -23.16 -0.96 31.32
CA LEU A 7 -23.06 0.49 31.16
C LEU A 7 -21.66 0.91 30.68
N LEU A 8 -20.61 0.29 31.22
CA LEU A 8 -19.23 0.54 30.80
C LEU A 8 -19.02 0.18 29.33
N PHE A 9 -19.52 -0.99 28.88
CA PHE A 9 -19.45 -1.40 27.48
C PHE A 9 -20.19 -0.45 26.53
N LEU A 10 -21.37 0.03 26.94
CA LEU A 10 -22.14 1.03 26.19
C LEU A 10 -21.41 2.36 26.08
N CYS A 11 -20.76 2.83 27.16
CA CYS A 11 -19.98 4.05 27.13
C CYS A 11 -18.74 3.93 26.25
N PHE A 12 -18.05 2.79 26.29
CA PHE A 12 -16.90 2.52 25.41
C PHE A 12 -17.31 2.48 23.93
N SER A 13 -18.41 1.80 23.60
CA SER A 13 -18.89 1.73 22.22
C SER A 13 -19.33 3.10 21.71
N LEU A 14 -20.03 3.90 22.52
CA LEU A 14 -20.41 5.27 22.16
C LEU A 14 -19.19 6.16 21.97
N GLY A 15 -18.18 6.04 22.83
CA GLY A 15 -16.92 6.78 22.72
C GLY A 15 -16.18 6.48 21.42
N ILE A 16 -16.12 5.20 21.01
CA ILE A 16 -15.52 4.79 19.74
C ILE A 16 -16.31 5.37 18.56
N VAL A 17 -17.65 5.34 18.59
CA VAL A 17 -18.50 5.89 17.51
C VAL A 17 -18.28 7.40 17.36
N ILE A 18 -18.18 8.14 18.46
CA ILE A 18 -17.93 9.59 18.44
C ILE A 18 -16.53 9.90 17.89
N LEU A 19 -15.51 9.12 18.29
CA LEU A 19 -14.15 9.25 17.77
C LEU A 19 -14.06 8.95 16.27
N LEU A 20 -14.80 7.95 15.79
CA LEU A 20 -14.87 7.62 14.36
C LEU A 20 -15.67 8.66 13.56
N GLY A 21 -16.72 9.26 14.14
CA GLY A 21 -17.54 10.30 13.51
C GLY A 21 -16.83 11.65 13.32
N LEU A 22 -15.81 11.94 14.12
CA LEU A 22 -14.98 13.15 14.01
C LEU A 22 -13.80 13.00 13.03
N ALA A 23 -13.63 11.82 12.42
CA ALA A 23 -12.62 11.64 11.39
C ALA A 23 -12.96 12.54 10.20
N LYS A 24 -12.11 13.55 9.94
CA LYS A 24 -12.21 14.37 8.73
C LYS A 24 -12.23 13.44 7.51
N ALA A 25 -13.14 13.73 6.57
CA ALA A 25 -13.15 13.08 5.27
C ALA A 25 -11.78 13.27 4.62
N GLU A 26 -11.10 12.16 4.39
CA GLU A 26 -9.75 12.17 3.85
C GLU A 26 -9.77 12.54 2.37
N ASN A 27 -8.82 13.36 1.95
CA ASN A 27 -8.68 13.74 0.54
C ASN A 27 -8.06 12.57 -0.24
N LYS A 28 -8.93 11.72 -0.82
CA LYS A 28 -8.54 10.56 -1.64
C LYS A 28 -7.99 10.95 -3.01
N THR A 29 -8.24 12.18 -3.45
CA THR A 29 -7.87 12.69 -4.78
C THR A 29 -6.48 13.33 -4.81
N GLU A 30 -5.93 13.72 -3.66
CA GLU A 30 -4.58 14.32 -3.57
C GLU A 30 -3.72 13.58 -2.52
N PRO A 31 -3.20 12.38 -2.83
CA PRO A 31 -2.43 11.57 -1.87
C PRO A 31 -1.15 12.26 -1.37
N ARG A 32 -0.62 13.21 -2.15
CA ARG A 32 0.63 13.94 -1.87
C ARG A 32 0.45 15.19 -0.99
N ARG A 33 -0.78 15.54 -0.58
CA ARG A 33 -1.07 16.84 0.07
C ARG A 33 -0.43 17.02 1.45
N ASN A 34 -0.07 15.94 2.14
CA ASN A 34 0.49 16.00 3.49
C ASN A 34 1.96 15.55 3.49
N ASP A 35 2.85 16.44 3.93
CA ASP A 35 4.28 16.18 4.04
C ASP A 35 4.66 15.33 5.26
N ASN A 36 3.82 15.32 6.31
CA ASN A 36 4.05 14.62 7.57
C ASN A 36 3.02 13.50 7.77
N LEU A 37 3.13 12.45 6.95
CA LEU A 37 2.28 11.26 7.04
C LEU A 37 2.79 10.34 8.15
N SER A 38 1.90 9.92 9.04
CA SER A 38 2.17 8.76 9.92
C SER A 38 2.36 7.49 9.07
N PRO A 39 2.98 6.42 9.62
CA PRO A 39 3.22 5.20 8.85
C PRO A 39 1.95 4.58 8.22
N PHE A 40 0.81 4.64 8.92
CA PHE A 40 -0.47 4.14 8.40
C PHE A 40 -1.01 5.03 7.28
N GLU A 41 -0.97 6.36 7.46
CA GLU A 41 -1.38 7.31 6.45
C GLU A 41 -0.53 7.19 5.18
N ALA A 42 0.77 6.99 5.32
CA ALA A 42 1.68 6.80 4.20
C ALA A 42 1.32 5.57 3.33
N TRP A 43 1.02 4.43 3.96
CA TRP A 43 0.55 3.23 3.25
C TRP A 43 -0.81 3.47 2.57
N ARG A 44 -1.73 4.16 3.24
CA ARG A 44 -3.05 4.48 2.70
C ARG A 44 -2.96 5.47 1.53
N SER A 45 -2.11 6.49 1.60
CA SER A 45 -1.84 7.40 0.49
C SER A 45 -1.22 6.66 -0.70
N ALA A 46 -0.30 5.73 -0.46
CA ALA A 46 0.26 4.90 -1.52
C ALA A 46 -0.82 4.04 -2.20
N TYR A 47 -1.77 3.51 -1.43
CA TYR A 47 -2.95 2.84 -2.00
C TYR A 47 -3.77 3.79 -2.87
N PHE A 48 -4.04 5.03 -2.44
CA PHE A 48 -4.75 5.99 -3.29
C PHE A 48 -4.00 6.36 -4.56
N CYS A 49 -2.65 6.40 -4.54
CA CYS A 49 -1.86 6.55 -5.76
C CYS A 49 -2.15 5.41 -6.77
N LEU A 50 -2.27 4.16 -6.29
CA LEU A 50 -2.59 3.00 -7.13
C LEU A 50 -4.00 3.04 -7.73
N GLN A 51 -4.91 3.80 -7.12
CA GLN A 51 -6.27 3.99 -7.66
C GLN A 51 -6.31 4.98 -8.83
N ASN A 52 -5.21 5.66 -9.16
CA ASN A 52 -5.13 6.52 -10.32
C ASN A 52 -4.99 5.68 -11.60
N ILE A 53 -6.11 5.53 -12.32
CA ILE A 53 -6.22 4.69 -13.51
C ILE A 53 -6.27 5.58 -14.75
N SER A 54 -5.49 5.22 -15.78
CA SER A 54 -5.58 5.83 -17.11
C SER A 54 -6.22 4.89 -18.13
N HIS A 55 -6.98 5.48 -19.06
CA HIS A 55 -7.52 4.79 -20.23
C HIS A 55 -6.44 4.46 -21.28
N THR A 56 -5.26 5.06 -21.18
CA THR A 56 -4.10 4.73 -22.05
C THR A 56 -3.50 3.35 -21.74
N CYS A 57 -3.81 2.78 -20.57
CA CYS A 57 -3.38 1.44 -20.19
C CYS A 57 -4.52 0.42 -20.34
N SER A 58 -4.23 -0.67 -21.06
CA SER A 58 -5.05 -1.90 -21.00
C SER A 58 -5.18 -2.36 -19.56
N THR A 59 -6.31 -2.95 -19.20
CA THR A 59 -6.59 -3.39 -17.81
C THR A 59 -5.54 -4.35 -17.25
N LYS A 60 -5.00 -5.22 -18.11
CA LYS A 60 -3.93 -6.19 -17.76
C LYS A 60 -2.55 -5.54 -17.55
N ASP A 61 -2.29 -4.37 -18.14
CA ASP A 61 -0.98 -3.70 -18.12
C ASP A 61 -0.91 -2.62 -17.02
N ARG A 62 -1.97 -2.50 -16.20
CA ARG A 62 -2.04 -1.54 -15.11
C ARG A 62 -1.31 -2.06 -13.87
N ILE A 63 -0.41 -1.22 -13.35
CA ILE A 63 0.16 -1.46 -12.04
C ILE A 63 -0.95 -1.46 -10.97
N ASN A 64 -0.87 -2.40 -10.03
CA ASN A 64 -1.77 -2.49 -8.89
C ASN A 64 -0.97 -2.97 -7.66
N SER A 65 -1.65 -3.21 -6.54
CA SER A 65 -0.99 -3.61 -5.27
C SER A 65 -0.16 -4.88 -5.36
N THR A 66 -0.43 -5.77 -6.33
CA THR A 66 0.34 -6.99 -6.54
C THR A 66 1.75 -6.75 -7.06
N GLY A 67 1.98 -5.62 -7.74
CA GLY A 67 3.25 -5.31 -8.40
C GLY A 67 3.51 -6.11 -9.67
N LEU A 68 2.48 -6.79 -10.20
CA LEU A 68 2.57 -7.62 -11.40
C LEU A 68 2.32 -6.77 -12.65
N LEU A 69 3.28 -6.80 -13.56
CA LEU A 69 3.21 -6.29 -14.93
C LEU A 69 3.69 -7.41 -15.84
N ASP A 70 2.95 -7.67 -16.92
CA ASP A 70 3.29 -8.69 -17.89
C ASP A 70 2.86 -8.23 -19.29
N VAL A 71 3.77 -7.51 -19.96
CA VAL A 71 3.54 -6.96 -21.29
C VAL A 71 4.44 -7.73 -22.27
N PRO A 72 3.85 -8.50 -23.20
CA PRO A 72 4.62 -9.26 -24.17
C PRO A 72 5.35 -8.32 -25.14
N LYS A 73 6.44 -8.81 -25.73
CA LYS A 73 7.23 -8.06 -26.74
C LYS A 73 6.39 -7.52 -27.90
N SER A 74 5.29 -8.19 -28.27
CA SER A 74 4.37 -7.71 -29.32
C SER A 74 3.64 -6.41 -28.96
N GLU A 75 3.46 -6.13 -27.66
CA GLU A 75 2.69 -5.00 -27.14
C GLU A 75 3.58 -3.94 -26.46
N ILE A 76 4.87 -4.23 -26.24
CA ILE A 76 5.78 -3.32 -25.53
C ILE A 76 5.87 -1.94 -26.19
N LYS A 77 5.80 -1.89 -27.52
CA LYS A 77 5.83 -0.65 -28.29
C LYS A 77 4.69 0.30 -27.87
N ASP A 78 3.48 -0.23 -27.80
CA ASP A 78 2.28 0.53 -27.44
C ASP A 78 2.27 0.87 -25.95
N TYR A 79 2.80 -0.03 -25.10
CA TYR A 79 2.96 0.27 -23.68
C TYR A 79 3.91 1.45 -23.43
N CYS A 80 5.08 1.45 -24.09
CA CYS A 80 6.12 2.46 -23.90
C CYS A 80 5.79 3.81 -24.54
N TRP A 81 5.17 3.81 -25.71
CA TRP A 81 4.90 5.05 -26.48
C TRP A 81 3.44 5.47 -26.53
N GLY A 82 2.49 4.61 -26.13
CA GLY A 82 1.06 4.90 -26.08
C GLY A 82 0.60 5.60 -24.79
N GLY A 83 1.51 6.03 -23.92
CA GLY A 83 1.19 6.77 -22.69
C GLY A 83 1.02 5.90 -21.45
N CYS A 84 1.04 4.57 -21.57
CA CYS A 84 0.82 3.70 -20.41
C CYS A 84 2.05 3.63 -19.48
N SER A 85 3.26 3.55 -20.03
CA SER A 85 4.50 3.57 -19.25
C SER A 85 4.64 4.87 -18.45
N GLN A 86 4.38 6.03 -19.08
CA GLN A 86 4.44 7.34 -18.45
C GLN A 86 3.42 7.47 -17.32
N HIS A 87 2.19 6.99 -17.54
CA HIS A 87 1.16 6.95 -16.49
C HIS A 87 1.59 6.05 -15.32
N THR A 88 2.09 4.85 -15.63
CA THR A 88 2.57 3.91 -14.62
C THR A 88 3.71 4.52 -13.79
N GLN A 89 4.67 5.19 -14.43
CA GLN A 89 5.75 5.89 -13.75
C GLN A 89 5.25 7.06 -12.87
N ALA A 90 4.24 7.80 -13.31
CA ALA A 90 3.62 8.84 -12.47
C ALA A 90 2.94 8.26 -11.22
N VAL A 91 2.31 7.08 -11.33
CA VAL A 91 1.77 6.33 -10.19
C VAL A 91 2.89 5.89 -9.25
N LEU A 92 3.97 5.32 -9.78
CA LEU A 92 5.15 4.91 -9.01
C LEU A 92 5.80 6.09 -8.28
N ASP A 93 5.94 7.24 -8.94
CA ASP A 93 6.44 8.47 -8.33
C ASP A 93 5.52 8.95 -7.19
N CYS A 94 4.19 8.87 -7.37
CA CYS A 94 3.24 9.18 -6.31
C CYS A 94 3.46 8.30 -5.07
N ILE A 95 3.63 6.99 -5.27
CA ILE A 95 3.91 6.04 -4.18
C ILE A 95 5.23 6.39 -3.49
N ARG A 96 6.29 6.69 -4.25
CA ARG A 96 7.60 7.04 -3.70
C ARG A 96 7.55 8.29 -2.84
N ASP A 97 6.80 9.29 -3.27
CA ASP A 97 6.67 10.57 -2.55
C ASP A 97 5.98 10.38 -1.20
N VAL A 98 4.93 9.55 -1.13
CA VAL A 98 4.15 9.34 0.09
C VAL A 98 4.69 8.21 0.98
N LYS A 99 5.42 7.24 0.42
CA LYS A 99 5.97 6.08 1.12
C LYS A 99 7.25 5.57 0.43
N ARG A 100 8.41 6.10 0.85
CA ARG A 100 9.72 5.81 0.24
C ARG A 100 10.10 4.33 0.29
N ASP A 101 9.78 3.63 1.38
CA ASP A 101 10.03 2.21 1.60
C ASP A 101 8.77 1.37 1.30
N PHE A 102 8.02 1.71 0.25
CA PHE A 102 6.91 0.90 -0.23
C PHE A 102 7.39 -0.38 -0.92
N TRP A 103 6.68 -1.48 -0.70
CA TRP A 103 6.85 -2.72 -1.44
C TRP A 103 5.51 -3.28 -1.87
N PHE A 104 5.49 -3.88 -3.04
CA PHE A 104 4.33 -4.57 -3.59
C PHE A 104 4.19 -5.97 -2.99
N THR A 105 3.05 -6.64 -3.22
CA THR A 105 2.82 -8.00 -2.73
C THR A 105 3.85 -9.01 -3.25
N ASN A 106 4.36 -8.83 -4.48
CA ASN A 106 5.47 -9.64 -5.00
C ASN A 106 6.84 -9.27 -4.39
N ASN A 107 6.87 -8.41 -3.36
CA ASN A 107 8.06 -7.88 -2.70
C ASN A 107 8.96 -6.98 -3.57
N ALA A 108 8.53 -6.60 -4.79
CA ALA A 108 9.23 -5.60 -5.57
C ALA A 108 9.13 -4.23 -4.89
N THR A 109 10.19 -3.43 -4.98
CA THR A 109 10.13 -2.03 -4.58
C THR A 109 9.68 -1.18 -5.76
N VAL A 110 9.24 0.06 -5.49
CA VAL A 110 8.93 1.04 -6.54
C VAL A 110 10.10 1.21 -7.51
N SER A 111 11.33 1.24 -7.00
CA SER A 111 12.54 1.38 -7.82
C SER A 111 12.73 0.21 -8.78
N VAL A 112 12.54 -1.03 -8.29
CA VAL A 112 12.66 -2.23 -9.12
C VAL A 112 11.67 -2.21 -10.28
N ILE A 113 10.39 -1.91 -10.01
CA ILE A 113 9.38 -1.87 -11.08
C ILE A 113 9.73 -0.78 -12.10
N ASN A 114 10.14 0.40 -11.64
CA ASN A 114 10.50 1.50 -12.53
C ASN A 114 11.71 1.16 -13.42
N GLU A 115 12.72 0.50 -12.87
CA GLU A 115 13.90 0.05 -13.61
C GLU A 115 13.55 -1.02 -14.65
N THR A 116 12.68 -1.98 -14.30
CA THR A 116 12.20 -2.99 -15.25
C THR A 116 11.45 -2.33 -16.41
N ILE A 117 10.57 -1.36 -16.15
CA ILE A 117 9.87 -0.59 -17.19
C ILE A 117 10.87 0.13 -18.10
N ASN A 118 11.83 0.86 -17.51
CA ASN A 118 12.84 1.60 -18.28
C ASN A 118 13.69 0.68 -19.16
N THR A 119 14.10 -0.48 -18.62
CA THR A 119 14.90 -1.45 -19.35
C THR A 119 14.12 -2.06 -20.51
N ALA A 120 12.87 -2.47 -20.27
CA ALA A 120 12.01 -3.03 -21.32
C ALA A 120 11.73 -2.00 -22.43
N CYS A 121 11.45 -0.75 -22.06
CA CYS A 121 11.23 0.32 -23.02
C CYS A 121 12.49 0.76 -23.78
N ALA A 122 13.67 0.68 -23.16
CA ALA A 122 14.93 1.01 -23.85
C ALA A 122 15.36 -0.09 -24.83
N THR A 123 15.10 -1.36 -24.50
CA THR A 123 15.56 -2.53 -25.27
C THR A 123 14.50 -3.11 -26.19
N MET A 124 13.25 -2.65 -26.09
CA MET A 124 12.08 -3.25 -26.76
C MET A 124 11.94 -4.75 -26.47
N SER A 125 12.23 -5.15 -25.23
CA SER A 125 12.01 -6.51 -24.73
C SER A 125 10.60 -6.65 -24.14
N ASP A 126 10.22 -7.87 -23.79
CA ASP A 126 9.10 -8.08 -22.88
C ASP A 126 9.34 -7.40 -21.53
N LEU A 127 8.24 -6.99 -20.88
CA LEU A 127 8.22 -6.45 -19.52
C LEU A 127 7.50 -7.47 -18.64
N SER A 128 8.21 -8.10 -17.71
CA SER A 128 7.59 -9.03 -16.77
C SER A 128 8.14 -8.87 -15.36
N THR A 129 7.25 -8.74 -14.37
CA THR A 129 7.58 -8.75 -12.93
C THR A 129 7.03 -9.97 -12.19
N LEU A 130 6.46 -10.94 -12.93
CA LEU A 130 5.81 -12.14 -12.38
C LEU A 130 6.76 -13.01 -11.55
N ASN A 131 8.00 -13.16 -12.03
CA ASN A 131 9.01 -14.03 -11.41
C ASN A 131 10.00 -13.26 -10.54
N TYR A 132 9.66 -12.03 -10.12
CA TYR A 132 10.54 -11.25 -9.26
C TYR A 132 10.74 -11.97 -7.91
N LYS A 133 11.98 -12.39 -7.65
CA LYS A 133 12.39 -12.99 -6.38
C LYS A 133 13.10 -11.93 -5.55
N SER A 134 12.41 -11.41 -4.54
CA SER A 134 13.05 -10.59 -3.51
C SER A 134 14.01 -11.42 -2.67
N SER A 135 15.19 -10.90 -2.37
CA SER A 135 16.14 -11.50 -1.40
C SER A 135 15.79 -11.20 0.07
N ALA A 136 14.61 -10.61 0.33
CA ALA A 136 14.29 -9.97 1.61
C ALA A 136 14.02 -10.93 2.77
N THR A 137 15.10 -11.34 3.43
CA THR A 137 15.11 -11.95 4.78
C THR A 137 14.75 -10.93 5.90
N SER A 138 14.46 -9.66 5.55
CA SER A 138 14.42 -8.51 6.47
C SER A 138 13.01 -8.06 6.91
N ILE A 139 11.99 -8.25 6.08
CA ILE A 139 10.65 -7.64 6.31
C ILE A 139 9.83 -8.41 7.36
N TYR A 140 9.92 -9.74 7.36
CA TYR A 140 9.19 -10.60 8.31
C TYR A 140 9.53 -10.29 9.77
N LYS A 141 10.78 -9.89 10.04
CA LYS A 141 11.24 -9.52 11.38
C LYS A 141 10.63 -8.21 11.90
N LYS A 142 10.12 -7.32 11.04
CA LYS A 142 9.56 -6.02 11.44
C LYS A 142 8.06 -6.05 11.76
N LEU A 143 7.32 -7.00 11.18
CA LEU A 143 5.87 -7.17 11.41
C LEU A 143 5.55 -8.06 12.62
N TYR A 144 6.42 -9.03 12.94
CA TYR A 144 6.21 -9.97 14.05
C TYR A 144 6.35 -9.30 15.44
N THR A 145 7.27 -8.34 15.58
CA THR A 145 7.62 -7.72 16.86
C THR A 145 6.46 -7.00 17.57
N PRO A 146 5.65 -6.14 16.90
CA PRO A 146 4.55 -5.45 17.58
C PRO A 146 3.36 -6.39 17.90
N PHE A 147 3.13 -7.42 17.09
CA PHE A 147 2.02 -8.36 17.30
C PHE A 147 2.25 -9.26 18.52
N VAL A 148 3.49 -9.72 18.76
CA VAL A 148 3.83 -10.55 19.92
C VAL A 148 3.82 -9.75 21.22
N SER A 149 4.07 -8.44 21.19
CA SER A 149 4.00 -7.60 22.40
C SER A 149 2.58 -7.23 22.82
N ALA A 150 1.63 -7.19 21.89
CA ALA A 150 0.24 -6.77 22.15
C ALA A 150 -0.63 -7.88 22.76
N LEU A 151 -0.38 -9.14 22.40
CA LEU A 151 -1.11 -10.29 22.93
C LEU A 151 -0.94 -10.50 24.46
N PRO A 152 0.27 -10.47 25.04
CA PRO A 152 0.47 -10.68 26.48
C PRO A 152 0.01 -9.48 27.33
N THR A 153 0.00 -8.26 26.78
CA THR A 153 -0.51 -7.08 27.50
C THR A 153 -2.02 -7.12 27.69
N LEU A 154 -2.78 -7.61 26.70
CA LEU A 154 -4.21 -7.90 26.87
C LEU A 154 -4.46 -8.99 27.94
N VAL A 155 -3.66 -10.06 27.95
CA VAL A 155 -3.80 -11.15 28.94
C VAL A 155 -3.54 -10.65 30.36
N LEU A 156 -2.51 -9.80 30.58
CA LEU A 156 -2.23 -9.22 31.89
C LEU A 156 -3.36 -8.31 32.38
N ILE A 157 -4.01 -7.55 31.49
CA ILE A 157 -5.16 -6.70 31.84
C ILE A 157 -6.38 -7.56 32.24
N PHE A 158 -6.60 -8.70 31.58
CA PHE A 158 -7.66 -9.64 31.96
C PHE A 158 -7.36 -10.39 33.26
N MET A 159 -6.09 -10.70 33.54
CA MET A 159 -5.67 -11.44 34.74
C MET A 159 -5.51 -10.56 36.00
N LEU A 160 -5.29 -9.25 35.85
CA LEU A 160 -5.17 -8.29 36.95
C LEU A 160 -6.51 -7.66 37.39
N LYS A 161 -7.64 -8.20 36.91
CA LYS A 161 -8.96 -7.75 37.34
C LYS A 161 -9.37 -8.51 38.62
N PRO A 162 -9.39 -7.87 39.81
CA PRO A 162 -9.94 -8.48 41.02
C PRO A 162 -11.47 -8.66 40.95
#